data_AF-A0A2T3A3M0-F1
#
_entry.id   AF-A0A2T3A3M0-F1
#
_cell.length_a   1.000
_cell.length_b   1.000
_cell.length_c   1.000
_cell.angle_alpha   90.00
_cell.angle_beta   90.00
_cell.angle_gamma   90.00
#
_symmetry.space_group_name_H-M   'P 1'
#
loop_
_entity.id
_entity.type
_entity.pdbx_description
1 polymer ?
#
loop_
_entity_poly.entity_id
_entity_poly.type
_entity_poly.pdbx_seq_one_letter_code
_entity_poly.pdbx_strand_id
1 'polypeptide(L)'
;MVPGIASLRPTLCCWDTIDARGEPNHCGIAAFCNDDRAYIGRIMGERSQHLTEKQIEEALKQIPDRDIYPELRNQDLRVAPEDLSANIFIKRPSLHDYYFFRGDDGRGLLQLRDMLLDEARALEIISQDPHPNIVPYHGCRVRRGYIIGIVFEKLSGYTLWRLLEDGLGDIELIPFMEALRSAVGHLHTLGLSHNDICPQNIIMEG
;
A
#
# COMPACT_ATOMS: atom_id res chain seq x y z
N MET A 1 23.16 -6.41 7.31
CA MET A 1 23.13 -5.44 8.42
C MET A 1 21.83 -4.68 8.27
N VAL A 2 21.02 -4.56 9.33
CA VAL A 2 19.78 -3.78 9.28
C VAL A 2 20.17 -2.30 9.05
N PRO A 3 19.50 -1.58 8.14
CA PRO A 3 19.71 -0.15 7.97
C PRO A 3 19.48 0.58 9.30
N GLY A 4 20.27 1.59 9.63
CA GLY A 4 20.02 2.38 10.85
C GLY A 4 18.61 2.97 10.82
N ILE A 5 17.96 3.06 11.99
CA ILE A 5 16.54 3.41 12.13
C ILE A 5 16.16 4.72 11.45
N ALA A 6 17.11 5.67 11.36
CA ALA A 6 16.93 6.92 10.64
C ALA A 6 16.45 6.73 9.19
N SER A 7 16.91 5.66 8.53
CA SER A 7 16.50 5.32 7.15
C SER A 7 15.14 4.60 7.06
N LEU A 8 14.61 4.14 8.20
CA LEU A 8 13.35 3.40 8.30
C LEU A 8 12.21 4.31 8.79
N ARG A 9 12.52 5.31 9.62
CA ARG A 9 11.57 6.24 10.24
C ARG A 9 10.47 6.76 9.29
N PRO A 10 10.75 7.15 8.03
CA PRO A 10 9.71 7.67 7.14
C PRO A 10 8.58 6.69 6.81
N THR A 11 8.82 5.39 6.95
CA THR A 11 7.85 4.33 6.61
C THR A 11 7.59 3.37 7.76
N LEU A 12 8.13 3.66 8.95
CA LEU A 12 8.01 2.83 10.12
C LEU A 12 6.55 2.80 10.58
N CYS A 13 5.99 1.60 10.63
CA CYS A 13 4.66 1.32 11.13
C CYS A 13 4.75 0.32 12.29
N CYS A 14 4.00 0.59 13.34
CA CYS A 14 3.84 -0.29 14.48
C CYS A 14 2.36 -0.55 14.72
N TRP A 15 2.01 -1.76 15.13
CA TRP A 15 0.64 -2.10 15.56
C TRP A 15 0.68 -2.98 16.80
N ASP A 16 -0.17 -2.65 17.76
CA ASP A 16 -0.27 -3.39 19.01
C ASP A 16 -1.32 -4.48 18.92
N THR A 17 -0.99 -5.65 19.43
CA THR A 17 -1.93 -6.74 19.64
C THR A 17 -2.13 -6.95 21.13
N ILE A 18 -3.37 -7.23 21.52
CA ILE A 18 -3.74 -7.53 22.89
C ILE A 18 -4.14 -9.00 23.01
N ASP A 19 -3.96 -9.57 24.19
CA ASP A 19 -4.45 -10.90 24.50
C ASP A 19 -5.95 -10.88 24.89
N ALA A 20 -6.51 -12.04 25.21
CA ALA A 20 -7.91 -12.18 25.62
C ALA A 20 -8.25 -11.44 26.93
N ARG A 21 -7.24 -10.99 27.69
CA ARG A 21 -7.40 -10.23 28.94
C ARG A 21 -7.27 -8.73 28.72
N GLY A 22 -6.99 -8.28 27.49
CA GLY A 22 -6.74 -6.89 27.15
C GLY A 22 -5.30 -6.43 27.43
N GLU A 23 -4.41 -7.36 27.81
CA GLU A 23 -3.01 -7.07 28.10
C GLU A 23 -2.18 -7.09 26.81
N PRO A 24 -1.06 -6.34 26.74
CA PRO A 24 -0.17 -6.37 25.57
C PRO A 24 0.34 -7.79 25.30
N ASN A 25 0.07 -8.30 24.11
CA ASN A 25 0.58 -9.59 23.64
C ASN A 25 1.90 -9.39 22.90
N HIS A 26 1.86 -8.66 21.79
CA HIS A 26 3.05 -8.23 21.05
C HIS A 26 2.79 -6.97 20.22
N CYS A 27 3.86 -6.23 19.95
CA CYS A 27 3.91 -5.17 18.97
C CYS A 27 4.52 -5.70 17.67
N GLY A 28 3.77 -5.61 16.56
CA GLY A 28 4.31 -5.83 15.22
C GLY A 28 4.96 -4.55 14.68
N ILE A 29 6.08 -4.69 13.97
CA ILE A 29 6.84 -3.55 13.46
C ILE A 29 7.22 -3.84 12.02
N ALA A 30 7.03 -2.88 11.13
CA ALA A 30 7.43 -2.99 9.74
C ALA A 30 7.92 -1.66 9.17
N ALA A 31 8.83 -1.72 8.19
CA ALA A 31 9.33 -0.54 7.50
C ALA A 31 9.92 -0.90 6.14
N PHE A 32 9.97 0.08 5.25
CA PHE A 32 10.82 0.10 4.06
C PHE A 32 12.00 1.03 4.29
N CYS A 33 13.21 0.59 3.93
CA CYS A 33 14.34 1.51 3.92
C CYS A 33 14.48 2.23 2.57
N ASN A 34 15.43 3.17 2.51
CA ASN A 34 15.65 4.04 1.34
C ASN A 34 15.97 3.29 0.03
N ASP A 35 16.42 2.02 0.10
CA ASP A 35 16.67 1.19 -1.09
C ASP A 35 15.47 0.32 -1.49
N ASP A 36 14.29 0.59 -0.93
CA ASP A 36 13.03 -0.17 -1.13
C ASP A 36 13.07 -1.63 -0.62
N ARG A 37 13.99 -1.99 0.29
CA ARG A 37 13.89 -3.27 1.01
C ARG A 37 12.92 -3.18 2.17
N ALA A 38 12.07 -4.20 2.29
CA ALA A 38 11.11 -4.37 3.37
C ALA A 38 11.73 -5.08 4.58
N TYR A 39 11.35 -4.64 5.77
CA TYR A 39 11.74 -5.23 7.05
C TYR A 39 10.50 -5.43 7.91
N ILE A 40 10.50 -6.51 8.69
CA ILE A 40 9.43 -6.80 9.64
C ILE A 40 9.98 -7.46 10.90
N GLY A 41 9.32 -7.20 12.02
CA GLY A 41 9.68 -7.69 13.34
C GLY A 41 8.48 -7.78 14.25
N ARG A 42 8.69 -8.42 15.41
CA ARG A 42 7.72 -8.45 16.51
C ARG A 42 8.44 -8.34 17.84
N ILE A 43 7.86 -7.62 18.79
CA ILE A 43 8.36 -7.47 20.16
C ILE A 43 7.26 -7.92 21.11
N MET A 44 7.56 -8.88 21.98
CA MET A 44 6.58 -9.48 22.89
C MET A 44 6.37 -8.62 24.14
N GLY A 45 5.14 -8.60 24.66
CA GLY A 45 4.81 -8.04 25.98
C GLY A 45 4.92 -6.52 26.11
N GLU A 46 5.22 -5.79 25.03
CA GLU A 46 5.39 -4.34 25.03
C GLU A 46 4.42 -3.68 24.06
N ARG A 47 4.04 -2.43 24.39
CA ARG A 47 3.27 -1.55 23.50
C ARG A 47 4.19 -0.72 22.63
N SER A 48 3.75 -0.41 21.41
CA SER A 48 4.44 0.39 20.40
C SER A 48 5.01 1.69 20.94
N GLN A 49 4.24 2.38 21.80
CA GLN A 49 4.60 3.65 22.42
C GLN A 49 5.78 3.58 23.41
N HIS A 50 6.15 2.38 23.89
CA HIS A 50 7.25 2.18 24.83
C HIS A 50 8.52 1.65 24.15
N LEU A 51 8.49 1.42 22.83
CA LEU A 51 9.62 0.85 22.11
C LEU A 51 10.74 1.87 21.92
N THR A 52 11.95 1.47 22.27
CA THR A 52 13.17 2.21 21.95
C THR A 52 13.64 1.91 20.53
N GLU A 53 14.40 2.84 19.95
CA GLU A 53 14.99 2.65 18.62
C GLU A 53 15.83 1.38 18.51
N LYS A 54 16.64 1.11 19.55
CA LYS A 54 17.49 -0.07 19.62
C LYS A 54 16.66 -1.36 19.60
N GLN A 55 15.56 -1.41 20.35
CA GLN A 55 14.66 -2.58 20.36
C GLN A 55 14.05 -2.82 18.98
N ILE A 56 13.68 -1.74 18.26
CA ILE A 56 13.14 -1.81 16.91
C ILE A 56 14.18 -2.38 15.94
N GLU A 57 15.40 -1.82 15.95
CA GLU A 57 16.50 -2.26 15.08
C GLU A 57 16.86 -3.74 15.31
N GLU A 58 16.90 -4.18 16.57
CA GLU A 58 17.22 -5.58 16.94
C GLU A 58 16.11 -6.56 16.54
N ALA A 59 14.85 -6.12 16.54
CA ALA A 59 13.70 -6.95 16.20
C ALA A 59 13.47 -7.12 14.70
N LEU A 60 13.89 -6.14 13.89
CA LEU A 60 13.63 -6.12 12.45
C LEU A 60 14.49 -7.14 11.70
N LYS A 61 13.82 -7.92 10.84
CA LYS A 61 14.45 -8.83 9.89
C LYS A 61 14.03 -8.45 8.48
N GLN A 62 14.97 -8.49 7.56
CA GLN A 62 14.67 -8.22 6.16
C GLN A 62 13.70 -9.30 5.63
N ILE A 63 12.66 -8.85 4.92
CA ILE A 63 11.81 -9.71 4.11
C ILE A 63 12.52 -9.95 2.76
N PRO A 64 12.73 -11.19 2.34
CA PRO A 64 13.19 -11.48 0.98
C PRO A 64 12.21 -10.92 -0.06
N ASP A 65 12.69 -10.24 -1.11
CA ASP A 65 11.81 -9.63 -2.12
C ASP A 65 10.82 -10.65 -2.72
N ARG A 66 11.26 -11.89 -2.96
CA ARG A 66 10.44 -12.98 -3.48
C ARG A 66 9.25 -13.37 -2.59
N ASP A 67 9.31 -13.05 -1.29
CA ASP A 67 8.28 -13.42 -0.32
C ASP A 67 7.14 -12.39 -0.30
N ILE A 68 7.35 -11.18 -0.84
CA ILE A 68 6.40 -10.07 -0.81
C ILE A 68 6.05 -9.52 -2.20
N TYR A 69 6.98 -9.60 -3.16
CA TYR A 69 6.84 -9.00 -4.47
C TYR A 69 6.75 -10.06 -5.57
N PRO A 70 5.91 -9.85 -6.60
CA PRO A 70 5.96 -10.63 -7.81
C PRO A 70 7.19 -10.24 -8.66
N GLU A 71 7.73 -11.21 -9.39
CA GLU A 71 8.78 -10.93 -10.38
C GLU A 71 8.16 -10.21 -11.59
N LEU A 72 8.86 -9.23 -12.15
CA LEU A 72 8.45 -8.60 -13.41
C LEU A 72 8.55 -9.59 -14.57
N ARG A 73 9.46 -10.56 -14.49
CA ARG A 73 9.73 -11.50 -15.57
C ARG A 73 8.43 -12.23 -15.96
N ASN A 74 8.16 -12.25 -17.27
CA ASN A 74 6.95 -12.83 -17.86
C ASN A 74 5.64 -12.08 -17.53
N GLN A 75 5.71 -10.84 -17.09
CA GLN A 75 4.54 -9.95 -16.99
C GLN A 75 4.57 -8.95 -18.14
N ASP A 76 3.43 -8.75 -18.79
CA ASP A 76 3.23 -7.68 -19.77
C ASP A 76 2.71 -6.43 -19.05
N LEU A 77 3.61 -5.79 -18.29
CA LEU A 77 3.31 -4.62 -17.46
C LEU A 77 4.33 -3.51 -17.77
N ARG A 78 3.83 -2.28 -17.89
CA ARG A 78 4.62 -1.08 -18.12
C ARG A 78 5.45 -0.75 -16.89
N VAL A 79 6.74 -0.49 -17.10
CA VAL A 79 7.63 0.02 -16.04
C VAL A 79 7.55 1.54 -16.02
N ALA A 80 7.25 2.12 -14.86
CA ALA A 80 7.22 3.56 -14.69
C ALA A 80 8.63 4.16 -14.84
N PRO A 81 8.81 5.31 -15.52
CA PRO A 81 10.09 5.98 -15.61
C PRO A 81 10.66 6.34 -14.22
N GLU A 82 11.97 6.23 -14.07
CA GLU A 82 12.64 6.50 -12.78
C GLU A 82 12.65 7.98 -12.41
N ASP A 83 12.69 8.84 -13.42
CA ASP A 83 12.81 10.29 -13.37
C ASP A 83 11.46 11.02 -13.31
N LEU A 84 10.35 10.29 -13.14
CA LEU A 84 9.05 10.90 -12.86
C LEU A 84 9.19 11.90 -11.70
N SER A 85 8.61 13.09 -11.90
CA SER A 85 8.71 14.22 -10.98
C SER A 85 8.28 13.87 -9.54
N ALA A 86 8.56 14.75 -8.58
CA ALA A 86 8.23 14.56 -7.16
C ALA A 86 6.71 14.39 -6.85
N ASN A 87 5.84 14.55 -7.84
CA ASN A 87 4.38 14.44 -7.71
C ASN A 87 3.87 13.03 -8.04
N ILE A 88 4.53 12.00 -7.52
CA ILE A 88 4.05 10.61 -7.63
C ILE A 88 3.72 10.00 -6.27
N PHE A 89 2.74 9.10 -6.28
CA PHE A 89 2.44 8.22 -5.16
C PHE A 89 2.79 6.78 -5.55
N ILE A 90 3.52 6.08 -4.69
CA ILE A 90 3.88 4.67 -4.91
C ILE A 90 3.08 3.81 -3.93
N LYS A 91 2.05 3.14 -4.43
CA LYS A 91 1.28 2.15 -3.66
C LYS A 91 2.12 0.88 -3.52
N ARG A 92 2.53 0.55 -2.29
CA ARG A 92 3.30 -0.66 -1.96
C ARG A 92 2.38 -1.70 -1.31
N PRO A 93 2.71 -3.01 -1.40
CA PRO A 93 2.06 -4.04 -0.59
C PRO A 93 2.07 -3.71 0.90
N SER A 94 0.97 -3.98 1.58
CA SER A 94 0.83 -3.79 3.02
C SER A 94 1.73 -4.77 3.77
N LEU A 95 2.70 -4.24 4.53
CA LEU A 95 3.55 -5.05 5.41
C LEU A 95 2.79 -5.59 6.63
N HIS A 96 1.70 -4.92 7.00
CA HIS A 96 0.75 -5.42 7.98
C HIS A 96 0.08 -6.68 7.43
N ASP A 97 -0.44 -6.64 6.20
CA ASP A 97 -1.08 -7.81 5.59
C ASP A 97 -0.08 -8.94 5.40
N TYR A 98 1.16 -8.64 4.98
CA TYR A 98 2.25 -9.61 4.95
C TYR A 98 2.44 -10.31 6.31
N TYR A 99 2.38 -9.57 7.43
CA TYR A 99 2.50 -10.16 8.78
C TYR A 99 1.44 -11.22 9.04
N PHE A 100 0.18 -10.90 8.72
CA PHE A 100 -0.96 -11.79 8.96
C PHE A 100 -1.01 -12.95 7.96
N PHE A 101 -0.66 -12.69 6.70
CA PHE A 101 -0.70 -13.68 5.63
C PHE A 101 0.48 -14.63 5.60
N ARG A 102 1.63 -14.25 6.18
CA ARG A 102 2.80 -15.12 6.21
C ARG A 102 2.46 -16.51 6.73
N GLY A 103 1.64 -16.59 7.78
CA GLY A 103 1.22 -17.86 8.40
C GLY A 103 2.39 -18.81 8.64
N ASP A 104 2.09 -20.09 8.90
CA ASP A 104 3.12 -21.13 8.96
C ASP A 104 3.32 -21.84 7.61
N ASP A 105 2.36 -21.74 6.68
CA ASP A 105 2.34 -22.49 5.42
C ASP A 105 2.71 -21.68 4.16
N GLY A 106 2.95 -20.37 4.29
CA GLY A 106 3.39 -19.49 3.21
C GLY A 106 2.36 -19.22 2.11
N ARG A 107 1.14 -19.76 2.18
CA ARG A 107 0.11 -19.58 1.13
C ARG A 107 -0.41 -18.16 1.04
N GLY A 108 -0.54 -17.46 2.18
CA GLY A 108 -0.98 -16.07 2.16
C GLY A 108 0.03 -15.13 1.49
N LEU A 109 1.31 -15.50 1.40
CA LEU A 109 2.33 -14.72 0.69
C LEU A 109 2.11 -14.73 -0.83
N LEU A 110 1.63 -15.85 -1.38
CA LEU A 110 1.26 -15.92 -2.80
C LEU A 110 0.09 -14.99 -3.09
N GLN A 111 -0.92 -15.00 -2.21
CA GLN A 111 -2.09 -14.13 -2.35
C GLN A 111 -1.73 -12.64 -2.35
N LEU A 112 -0.81 -12.19 -1.48
CA LEU A 112 -0.34 -10.79 -1.47
C LEU A 112 0.30 -10.36 -2.79
N ARG A 113 1.10 -11.25 -3.38
CA ARG A 113 1.80 -11.00 -4.65
C ARG A 113 0.83 -10.98 -5.82
N ASP A 114 -0.14 -11.89 -5.81
CA ASP A 114 -1.18 -11.98 -6.84
C ASP A 114 -2.08 -10.74 -6.80
N MET A 115 -2.46 -10.25 -5.61
CA MET A 115 -3.23 -9.00 -5.48
C MET A 115 -2.52 -7.80 -6.12
N LEU A 116 -1.20 -7.66 -5.93
CA LEU A 116 -0.44 -6.58 -6.56
C LEU A 116 -0.40 -6.73 -8.10
N LEU A 117 -0.26 -7.96 -8.61
CA LEU A 117 -0.28 -8.22 -10.05
C LEU A 117 -1.64 -7.94 -10.67
N ASP A 118 -2.71 -8.39 -10.03
CA ASP A 118 -4.07 -8.21 -10.52
C ASP A 118 -4.46 -6.74 -10.53
N GLU A 119 -4.04 -5.98 -9.51
CA GLU A 119 -4.21 -4.53 -9.50
C GLU A 119 -3.42 -3.87 -10.66
N ALA A 120 -2.16 -4.23 -10.86
CA ALA A 120 -1.37 -3.68 -11.95
C ALA A 120 -1.98 -3.99 -13.33
N ARG A 121 -2.48 -5.22 -13.54
CA ARG A 121 -3.14 -5.63 -14.79
C ARG A 121 -4.44 -4.88 -15.05
N ALA A 122 -5.25 -4.69 -14.01
CA ALA A 122 -6.47 -3.89 -14.12
C ALA A 122 -6.13 -2.44 -14.52
N LEU A 123 -5.08 -1.87 -13.96
CA LEU A 123 -4.63 -0.51 -14.28
C LEU A 123 -4.03 -0.38 -15.68
N GLU A 124 -3.39 -1.43 -16.23
CA GLU A 124 -2.99 -1.43 -17.65
C GLU A 124 -4.21 -1.29 -18.56
N ILE A 125 -5.28 -2.06 -18.30
CA ILE A 125 -6.54 -1.98 -19.06
C ILE A 125 -7.15 -0.58 -18.93
N ILE A 126 -7.26 -0.07 -17.71
CA ILE A 126 -7.84 1.27 -17.45
C ILE A 126 -7.02 2.38 -18.12
N SER A 127 -5.69 2.24 -18.19
CA SER A 127 -4.82 3.27 -18.76
C SER A 127 -4.96 3.44 -20.28
N GLN A 128 -5.57 2.48 -20.97
CA GLN A 128 -5.83 2.57 -22.41
C GLN A 128 -7.01 3.50 -22.73
N ASP A 129 -7.93 3.68 -21.79
CA ASP A 129 -9.07 4.59 -21.89
C ASP A 129 -9.25 5.34 -20.56
N PRO A 130 -8.47 6.42 -20.32
CA PRO A 130 -8.46 7.12 -19.04
C PRO A 130 -9.78 7.85 -18.74
N HIS A 131 -10.17 7.87 -17.46
CA HIS A 131 -11.36 8.58 -16.98
C HIS A 131 -10.96 9.67 -15.97
N PRO A 132 -11.55 10.89 -16.01
CA PRO A 132 -11.14 12.01 -15.16
C PRO A 132 -11.31 11.77 -13.65
N ASN A 133 -12.21 10.88 -13.26
CA ASN A 133 -12.44 10.50 -11.85
C ASN A 133 -11.73 9.19 -11.43
N ILE A 134 -10.73 8.74 -12.18
CA ILE A 134 -9.84 7.63 -11.80
C ILE A 134 -8.41 8.16 -11.82
N VAL A 135 -7.65 7.89 -10.75
CA VAL A 135 -6.29 8.41 -10.59
C VAL A 135 -5.38 7.90 -11.71
N PRO A 136 -4.61 8.78 -12.39
CA PRO A 136 -3.69 8.35 -13.44
C PRO A 136 -2.64 7.35 -12.95
N TYR A 137 -2.49 6.28 -13.72
CA TYR A 137 -1.48 5.23 -13.53
C TYR A 137 -0.29 5.46 -14.46
N HIS A 138 0.93 5.42 -13.90
CA HIS A 138 2.19 5.69 -14.62
C HIS A 138 3.04 4.45 -14.91
N GLY A 139 2.65 3.28 -14.40
CA GLY A 139 3.43 2.04 -14.51
C GLY A 139 3.79 1.43 -13.15
N CYS A 140 4.43 0.27 -13.19
CA CYS A 140 4.99 -0.41 -12.02
C CYS A 140 6.37 0.16 -11.67
N ARG A 141 6.65 0.33 -10.37
CA ARG A 141 8.01 0.58 -9.88
C ARG A 141 8.74 -0.76 -9.72
N VAL A 142 9.91 -0.89 -10.33
CA VAL A 142 10.68 -2.13 -10.34
C VAL A 142 12.02 -1.92 -9.64
N ARG A 143 12.36 -2.84 -8.73
CA ARG A 143 13.67 -2.90 -8.07
C ARG A 143 14.11 -4.35 -8.01
N ARG A 144 15.40 -4.60 -8.32
CA ARG A 144 16.01 -5.93 -8.16
C ARG A 144 15.26 -7.06 -8.90
N GLY A 145 14.57 -6.74 -10.00
CA GLY A 145 13.77 -7.69 -10.80
C GLY A 145 12.33 -7.89 -10.33
N TYR A 146 11.90 -7.22 -9.26
CA TYR A 146 10.57 -7.35 -8.67
C TYR A 146 9.75 -6.08 -8.81
N ILE A 147 8.43 -6.25 -8.94
CA ILE A 147 7.46 -5.15 -8.89
C ILE A 147 7.24 -4.79 -7.43
N ILE A 148 7.80 -3.68 -6.97
CA ILE A 148 7.75 -3.27 -5.56
C ILE A 148 6.56 -2.37 -5.23
N GLY A 149 5.87 -1.89 -6.26
CA GLY A 149 4.70 -1.03 -6.11
C GLY A 149 4.17 -0.51 -7.44
N ILE A 150 3.03 0.16 -7.36
CA ILE A 150 2.29 0.74 -8.47
C ILE A 150 2.42 2.27 -8.36
N VAL A 151 2.79 2.92 -9.47
CA VAL A 151 3.03 4.37 -9.49
C VAL A 151 1.78 5.08 -10.01
N PHE A 152 1.26 5.98 -9.20
CA PHE A 152 0.14 6.86 -9.50
C PHE A 152 0.57 8.31 -9.49
N GLU A 153 -0.23 9.17 -10.14
CA GLU A 153 -0.19 10.61 -9.88
C GLU A 153 -0.43 10.88 -8.39
N LYS A 154 0.33 11.80 -7.80
CA LYS A 154 0.10 12.23 -6.42
C LYS A 154 -0.94 13.33 -6.37
N LEU A 155 -2.10 13.01 -5.81
CA LEU A 155 -3.16 13.98 -5.56
C LEU A 155 -2.85 14.79 -4.29
N SER A 156 -3.23 16.07 -4.28
CA SER A 156 -3.00 16.98 -3.14
C SER A 156 -4.10 16.94 -2.08
N GLY A 157 -5.23 16.34 -2.43
CA GLY A 157 -6.42 16.20 -1.59
C GLY A 157 -6.30 15.20 -0.44
N TYR A 158 -7.44 14.95 0.21
CA TYR A 158 -7.56 14.01 1.32
C TYR A 158 -8.42 12.82 0.93
N THR A 159 -8.19 11.67 1.53
CA THR A 159 -9.15 10.55 1.45
C THR A 159 -10.51 11.00 2.01
N LEU A 160 -11.61 10.49 1.45
CA LEU A 160 -12.96 10.71 1.97
C LEU A 160 -13.05 10.33 3.45
N TRP A 161 -12.37 9.26 3.88
CA TRP A 161 -12.25 8.87 5.29
C TRP A 161 -11.78 10.03 6.18
N ARG A 162 -10.62 10.63 5.87
CA ARG A 162 -10.09 11.79 6.62
C ARG A 162 -11.02 13.00 6.59
N LEU A 163 -11.65 13.26 5.44
CA LEU A 163 -12.60 14.37 5.37
C LEU A 163 -13.76 14.19 6.36
N LEU A 164 -14.28 12.97 6.47
CA LEU A 164 -15.38 12.63 7.38
C LEU A 164 -14.94 12.57 8.86
N GLU A 165 -13.82 11.91 9.16
CA GLU A 165 -13.33 11.72 10.53
C GLU A 165 -12.76 13.00 11.14
N ASP A 166 -11.97 13.75 10.37
CA ASP A 166 -11.28 14.94 10.86
C ASP A 166 -12.12 16.23 10.64
N GLY A 167 -13.29 16.12 10.00
CA GLY A 167 -14.19 17.25 9.73
C GLY A 167 -13.57 18.31 8.83
N LEU A 168 -12.81 17.91 7.80
CA LEU A 168 -11.99 18.82 6.98
C LEU A 168 -12.79 19.59 5.92
N GLY A 169 -14.08 19.30 5.76
CA GLY A 169 -14.95 20.01 4.82
C GLY A 169 -16.29 19.33 4.62
N ASP A 170 -17.14 20.00 3.82
CA ASP A 170 -18.43 19.48 3.40
C ASP A 170 -18.34 18.77 2.05
N ILE A 171 -19.27 17.84 1.81
CA ILE A 171 -19.38 17.12 0.54
C ILE A 171 -20.66 17.56 -0.16
N GLU A 172 -20.53 18.12 -1.36
CA GLU A 172 -21.67 18.26 -2.26
C GLU A 172 -22.07 16.89 -2.80
N LEU A 173 -23.10 16.30 -2.17
CA LEU A 173 -23.47 14.90 -2.39
C LEU A 173 -23.83 14.59 -3.85
N ILE A 174 -24.50 15.52 -4.55
CA ILE A 174 -24.95 15.29 -5.93
C ILE A 174 -23.73 15.20 -6.89
N PRO A 175 -22.84 16.20 -6.99
CA PRO A 175 -21.62 16.12 -7.80
C PRO A 175 -20.73 14.93 -7.43
N PHE A 176 -20.56 14.67 -6.13
CA PHE A 176 -19.78 13.53 -5.65
C PHE A 176 -20.32 12.19 -6.17
N MET A 177 -21.63 11.96 -6.01
CA MET A 177 -22.25 10.71 -6.43
C MET A 177 -22.30 10.57 -7.97
N GLU A 178 -22.39 11.67 -8.71
CA GLU A 178 -22.28 11.67 -10.16
C GLU A 178 -20.88 11.28 -10.63
N ALA A 179 -19.83 11.88 -10.06
CA ALA A 179 -18.44 11.54 -10.35
C ALA A 179 -18.13 10.07 -10.01
N LEU A 180 -18.55 9.59 -8.84
CA LEU A 180 -18.36 8.20 -8.42
C LEU A 180 -19.09 7.23 -9.36
N ARG A 181 -20.35 7.52 -9.72
CA ARG A 181 -21.11 6.68 -10.67
C ARG A 181 -20.47 6.67 -12.05
N SER A 182 -19.93 7.80 -12.51
CA SER A 182 -19.24 7.88 -13.80
C SER A 182 -17.98 7.00 -13.81
N ALA A 183 -17.13 7.10 -12.78
CA ALA A 183 -15.94 6.26 -12.65
C ALA A 183 -16.26 4.76 -12.60
N VAL A 184 -17.25 4.36 -11.79
CA VAL A 184 -17.66 2.96 -11.67
C VAL A 184 -18.30 2.46 -12.97
N GLY A 185 -19.14 3.28 -13.60
CA GLY A 185 -19.73 2.97 -14.90
C GLY A 185 -18.66 2.74 -15.96
N HIS A 186 -17.62 3.56 -15.98
CA HIS A 186 -16.45 3.39 -16.85
C HIS A 186 -15.70 2.08 -16.60
N LEU A 187 -15.43 1.72 -15.34
CA LEU A 187 -14.82 0.43 -15.03
C LEU A 187 -15.67 -0.74 -15.59
N HIS A 188 -17.00 -0.64 -15.48
CA HIS A 188 -17.90 -1.66 -15.98
C HIS A 188 -17.88 -1.77 -17.52
N THR A 189 -17.71 -0.67 -18.28
CA THR A 189 -17.58 -0.74 -19.75
C THR A 189 -16.31 -1.47 -20.18
N LEU A 190 -15.26 -1.42 -19.36
CA LEU A 190 -14.01 -2.18 -19.52
C LEU A 190 -14.12 -3.63 -19.05
N GLY A 191 -15.28 -4.07 -18.55
CA GLY A 191 -15.50 -5.42 -18.01
C GLY A 191 -14.89 -5.65 -16.63
N LEU A 192 -14.55 -4.58 -15.90
CA LEU A 192 -13.94 -4.62 -14.58
C LEU A 192 -14.96 -4.28 -13.50
N SER A 193 -14.80 -4.85 -12.31
CA SER A 193 -15.50 -4.41 -11.10
C SER A 193 -14.48 -3.88 -10.10
N HIS A 194 -14.76 -2.75 -9.44
CA HIS A 194 -13.79 -2.16 -8.50
C HIS A 194 -13.58 -3.04 -7.26
N ASN A 195 -14.62 -3.67 -6.73
CA ASN A 195 -14.60 -4.58 -5.57
C ASN A 195 -14.08 -4.01 -4.24
N ASP A 196 -13.71 -2.74 -4.18
CA ASP A 196 -13.07 -2.13 -3.00
C ASP A 196 -13.39 -0.63 -2.88
N ILE A 197 -14.66 -0.28 -3.13
CA ILE A 197 -15.14 1.10 -2.96
C ILE A 197 -15.36 1.35 -1.47
N CYS A 198 -14.42 2.07 -0.86
CA CYS A 198 -14.48 2.49 0.54
C CYS A 198 -13.95 3.93 0.70
N PRO A 199 -14.27 4.63 1.80
CA PRO A 199 -13.83 6.01 2.02
C PRO A 199 -12.30 6.22 1.99
N GLN A 200 -11.51 5.18 2.25
CA GLN A 200 -10.04 5.23 2.22
C GLN A 200 -9.48 5.27 0.79
N ASN A 201 -10.21 4.72 -0.19
CA ASN A 201 -9.78 4.61 -1.58
C ASN A 201 -10.31 5.76 -2.48
N ILE A 202 -11.11 6.67 -1.92
CA ILE A 202 -11.63 7.83 -2.63
C ILE A 202 -10.87 9.06 -2.17
N ILE A 203 -10.26 9.80 -3.10
CA ILE A 203 -9.57 11.05 -2.81
C ILE A 203 -10.45 12.23 -3.25
N MET A 204 -10.63 13.17 -2.35
CA MET A 204 -11.37 14.41 -2.57
C MET A 204 -10.38 15.49 -2.97
N GLU A 205 -10.40 15.87 -4.24
CA GLU A 205 -9.67 17.03 -4.76
C GLU A 205 -10.59 18.25 -4.84
N GLY A 206 -10.05 19.42 -4.54
CA GLY A 206 -10.77 20.69 -4.52
C GLY A 206 -10.94 21.32 -5.89
#